data_AF-A0A2Z6MTJ9-F1
#
_entry.id   AF-A0A2Z6MTJ9-F1
#
_cell.length_a   1.000
_cell.length_b   1.000
_cell.length_c   1.000
_cell.angle_alpha   90.00
_cell.angle_beta   90.00
_cell.angle_gamma   90.00
#
_symmetry.space_group_name_H-M   'P 1'
#
loop_
_entity.id
_entity.type
_entity.pdbx_description
1 polymer ?
#
loop_
_entity_poly.entity_id
_entity_poly.type
_entity_poly.pdbx_seq_one_letter_code
_entity_poly.pdbx_strand_id
1 'polypeptide(L)'
;MAPRKLIEQCFVYVDGASVGIRDSNGAEYLAIVFALEVSADYLHLFPDSLMIVSDAITWANIKGECPWKLRFYSNKLHNLLSLFKTHVTREANFIADALAKDSSSMEGR
;
A
#
# COMPACT_ATOMS: atom_id res chain seq x y z
N MET A 1 5.92 26.25 -33.16
CA MET A 1 5.64 24.94 -32.51
C MET A 1 5.14 25.23 -31.10
N ALA A 2 3.85 25.05 -30.83
CA ALA A 2 3.32 25.16 -29.48
C ALA A 2 3.69 23.90 -28.67
N PRO A 3 4.02 24.01 -27.37
CA PRO A 3 4.30 22.84 -26.55
C PRO A 3 3.01 22.02 -26.42
N ARG A 4 3.08 20.74 -26.80
CA ARG A 4 2.01 19.77 -26.49
C ARG A 4 1.90 19.73 -24.96
N LYS A 5 0.79 20.20 -24.41
CA LYS A 5 0.40 19.88 -23.03
C LYS A 5 0.37 18.35 -22.95
N LEU A 6 1.35 17.76 -22.27
CA LEU A 6 1.21 16.42 -21.73
C LEU A 6 0.02 16.50 -20.78
N ILE A 7 -1.11 15.97 -21.23
CA ILE A 7 -2.19 15.61 -20.32
C ILE A 7 -1.61 14.40 -19.58
N GLU A 8 -1.04 14.63 -18.41
CA GLU A 8 -0.74 13.56 -17.47
C GLU A 8 -2.08 12.94 -17.09
N GLN A 9 -2.44 11.85 -17.79
CA GLN A 9 -3.61 11.06 -17.42
C GLN A 9 -3.28 10.40 -16.08
N CYS A 10 -3.80 10.99 -15.00
CA CYS A 10 -3.72 10.41 -13.68
C CYS A 10 -4.77 9.30 -13.58
N PHE A 11 -4.32 8.06 -13.47
CA PHE A 11 -5.21 6.93 -13.16
C PHE A 11 -5.28 6.76 -11.65
N VAL A 12 -6.49 6.84 -11.09
CA VAL A 12 -6.74 6.64 -9.66
C VAL A 12 -7.46 5.31 -9.51
N TYR A 13 -6.83 4.39 -8.78
CA TYR A 13 -7.41 3.10 -8.41
C TYR A 13 -7.78 3.11 -6.93
N VAL A 14 -9.00 2.68 -6.64
CA VAL A 14 -9.54 2.61 -5.28
C VAL A 14 -10.18 1.24 -5.11
N ASP A 15 -9.74 0.49 -4.11
CA ASP A 15 -10.29 -0.84 -3.83
C ASP A 15 -10.30 -1.12 -2.33
N GLY A 16 -11.18 -2.04 -1.92
CA GLY A 16 -11.36 -2.48 -0.54
C GLY A 16 -11.91 -3.91 -0.51
N ALA A 17 -11.24 -4.78 0.22
CA ALA A 17 -11.63 -6.18 0.37
C ALA A 17 -11.62 -6.59 1.84
N SER A 18 -12.51 -7.53 2.21
CA SER A 18 -12.42 -8.18 3.51
C SER A 18 -11.17 -9.07 3.57
N VAL A 19 -10.45 -8.96 4.67
CA VAL A 19 -9.28 -9.80 4.99
C VAL A 19 -9.58 -10.80 6.11
N GLY A 20 -10.87 -10.94 6.47
CA GLY A 20 -11.34 -11.72 7.61
C GLY A 20 -10.85 -11.16 8.95
N ILE A 21 -10.85 -12.01 9.99
CA ILE A 21 -10.44 -11.60 11.33
C ILE A 21 -8.93 -11.42 11.39
N ARG A 22 -8.49 -10.17 11.46
CA ARG A 22 -7.09 -9.73 11.58
C ARG A 22 -6.99 -8.56 12.56
N ASP A 23 -5.82 -8.40 13.17
CA ASP A 23 -5.51 -7.15 13.88
C ASP A 23 -5.25 -6.01 12.87
N SER A 24 -5.37 -4.76 13.33
CA SER A 24 -5.27 -3.57 12.47
C SER A 24 -3.97 -3.56 11.65
N ASN A 25 -2.86 -3.92 12.27
CA ASN A 25 -1.56 -3.91 11.61
C ASN A 25 -1.50 -5.01 10.54
N GLY A 26 -1.99 -6.21 10.84
CA GLY A 26 -2.07 -7.29 9.86
C GLY A 26 -2.93 -6.92 8.65
N ALA A 27 -4.04 -6.22 8.87
CA ALA A 27 -4.89 -5.71 7.78
C ALA A 27 -4.17 -4.64 6.95
N GLU A 28 -3.47 -3.69 7.58
CA GLU A 28 -2.67 -2.67 6.87
C GLU A 28 -1.55 -3.28 6.03
N TYR A 29 -0.81 -4.26 6.55
CA TYR A 29 0.23 -4.96 5.78
C TYR A 29 -0.34 -5.64 4.54
N LEU A 30 -1.50 -6.30 4.67
CA LEU A 30 -2.16 -6.94 3.54
C LEU A 30 -2.64 -5.92 2.51
N ALA A 31 -3.17 -4.78 2.95
CA ALA A 31 -3.58 -3.70 2.06
C ALA A 31 -2.41 -3.15 1.24
N ILE A 32 -1.24 -2.93 1.87
CA ILE A 32 -0.03 -2.47 1.16
C ILE A 32 0.44 -3.54 0.15
N VAL A 33 0.48 -4.81 0.56
CA VAL A 33 0.89 -5.92 -0.32
C VAL A 33 -0.04 -6.00 -1.54
N PHE A 34 -1.34 -5.93 -1.32
CA PHE A 34 -2.33 -5.94 -2.40
C PHE A 34 -2.16 -4.75 -3.34
N ALA A 35 -1.99 -3.54 -2.81
CA ALA A 35 -1.76 -2.35 -3.62
C ALA A 35 -0.49 -2.48 -4.49
N LEU A 36 0.59 -3.05 -3.95
CA LEU A 36 1.82 -3.31 -4.70
C LEU A 36 1.64 -4.38 -5.78
N GLU A 37 0.88 -5.44 -5.50
CA GLU A 37 0.57 -6.49 -6.48
C GLU A 37 -0.26 -5.93 -7.65
N VAL A 38 -1.29 -5.13 -7.37
CA VAL A 38 -2.11 -4.47 -8.40
C VAL A 38 -1.29 -3.45 -9.20
N SER A 39 -0.34 -2.77 -8.55
CA SER A 39 0.50 -1.76 -9.19
C SER A 39 1.72 -2.35 -9.90
N ALA A 40 1.97 -3.67 -9.81
CA ALA A 40 3.22 -4.28 -10.24
C ALA A 40 3.54 -4.05 -11.73
N ASP A 41 2.54 -4.12 -12.61
CA ASP A 41 2.73 -3.87 -14.05
C ASP A 41 3.13 -2.42 -14.32
N TYR A 42 2.53 -1.47 -13.61
CA TYR A 42 2.86 -0.06 -13.72
C TYR A 42 4.25 0.25 -13.14
N LEU A 43 4.56 -0.34 -11.99
CA LEU A 43 5.84 -0.17 -11.31
C LEU A 43 7.01 -0.82 -12.05
N HIS A 44 6.78 -1.87 -12.85
CA HIS A 44 7.79 -2.39 -13.77
C HIS A 44 8.19 -1.36 -14.84
N LEU A 45 7.23 -0.57 -15.32
CA LEU A 45 7.48 0.47 -16.32
C LEU A 45 8.06 1.74 -15.69
N PHE A 46 7.69 2.04 -14.44
CA PHE A 46 8.06 3.26 -13.72
C PHE A 46 8.51 2.95 -12.27
N PRO A 47 9.68 2.29 -12.08
CA PRO A 47 10.11 1.76 -10.78
C PRO A 47 10.48 2.83 -9.74
N ASP A 48 10.74 4.06 -10.19
CA ASP A 48 11.08 5.20 -9.34
C ASP A 48 9.85 6.05 -8.97
N SER A 49 8.65 5.66 -9.41
CA SER A 49 7.41 6.43 -9.22
C SER A 49 6.52 5.91 -8.09
N LEU A 50 7.07 5.11 -7.16
CA LEU A 50 6.33 4.56 -6.04
C LEU A 50 6.47 5.42 -4.79
N MET A 51 5.35 6.03 -4.39
CA MET A 51 5.18 6.65 -3.08
C MET A 51 4.12 5.86 -2.31
N ILE A 52 4.46 5.41 -1.11
CA ILE A 52 3.50 4.73 -0.23
C ILE A 52 3.25 5.58 0.99
N VAL A 53 1.96 5.76 1.31
CA VAL A 53 1.50 6.54 2.45
C VAL A 53 0.69 5.64 3.39
N SER A 54 1.29 5.25 4.51
CA SER A 54 0.67 4.35 5.48
C SER A 54 1.36 4.43 6.85
N ASP A 55 0.60 4.30 7.93
CA ASP A 55 1.12 4.25 9.30
C ASP A 55 1.88 2.93 9.60
N ALA A 56 1.47 1.80 9.00
CA ALA A 56 2.17 0.52 9.15
C ALA A 56 3.59 0.48 8.55
N ILE A 57 3.96 1.40 7.67
CA ILE A 57 5.32 1.40 7.09
C ILE A 57 6.40 1.68 8.13
N THR A 58 6.06 2.34 9.24
CA THR A 58 7.01 2.61 10.32
C THR A 58 7.67 1.32 10.81
N TRP A 59 6.96 0.20 10.86
CA TRP A 59 7.52 -1.12 11.21
C TRP A 59 8.20 -1.85 10.05
N ALA A 60 7.84 -1.54 8.81
CA ALA A 60 8.54 -2.06 7.64
C ALA A 60 9.96 -1.49 7.52
N ASN A 61 10.18 -0.25 7.98
CA ASN A 61 11.49 0.42 7.92
C ASN A 61 12.39 0.15 9.12
N ILE A 62 11.85 -0.30 10.27
CA ILE A 62 12.64 -0.55 11.47
C ILE A 62 12.97 -2.05 11.58
N LYS A 63 14.18 -2.42 11.17
CA LYS A 63 14.70 -3.78 11.33
C LYS A 63 14.72 -4.19 12.80
N GLY A 64 13.99 -5.24 13.14
CA GLY A 64 14.05 -5.90 14.45
C GLY A 64 12.86 -5.62 15.39
N GLU A 65 12.00 -4.66 15.07
CA GLU A 65 10.83 -4.33 15.90
C GLU A 65 9.52 -4.93 15.41
N CYS A 66 9.53 -5.63 14.27
CA CYS A 66 8.34 -6.31 13.76
C CYS A 66 7.94 -7.49 14.67
N PRO A 67 6.70 -7.52 15.21
CA PRO A 67 6.19 -8.68 15.93
C PRO A 67 6.34 -9.96 15.13
N TRP A 68 6.69 -11.07 15.78
CA TRP A 68 6.92 -12.37 15.10
C TRP A 68 5.73 -12.81 14.23
N LYS A 69 4.51 -12.52 14.68
CA LYS A 69 3.26 -12.82 13.96
C LYS A 69 3.09 -12.03 12.65
N LEU A 70 3.77 -10.90 12.50
CA LEU A 70 3.77 -10.07 11.28
C LEU A 70 5.01 -10.30 10.41
N ARG A 71 5.96 -11.13 10.87
CA ARG A 71 7.27 -11.31 10.22
C ARG A 71 7.15 -11.86 8.80
N PHE A 72 6.17 -12.72 8.54
CA PHE A 72 5.87 -13.19 7.19
C PHE A 72 5.49 -12.02 6.26
N TYR A 73 4.55 -11.18 6.69
CA TYR A 73 4.09 -10.02 5.91
C TYR A 73 5.18 -8.96 5.76
N SER A 74 5.93 -8.69 6.82
CA SER A 74 7.06 -7.78 6.81
C SER A 74 8.15 -8.24 5.84
N ASN A 75 8.52 -9.52 5.83
CA ASN A 75 9.46 -10.06 4.85
C ASN A 75 8.94 -9.96 3.41
N LYS A 76 7.65 -10.29 3.18
CA LYS A 76 7.03 -10.17 1.86
C LYS A 76 7.06 -8.72 1.38
N LEU A 77 6.70 -7.78 2.24
CA LEU A 77 6.73 -6.35 1.95
C LEU A 77 8.17 -5.88 1.69
N HIS A 78 9.14 -6.29 2.50
CA HIS A 78 10.55 -5.94 2.31
C HIS A 78 11.08 -6.40 0.94
N ASN A 79 10.71 -7.63 0.51
CA ASN A 79 11.09 -8.14 -0.79
C ASN A 79 10.46 -7.31 -1.91
N LEU A 80 9.17 -6.99 -1.82
CA LEU A 80 8.49 -6.15 -2.80
C LEU A 80 9.09 -4.74 -2.86
N LEU A 81 9.30 -4.09 -1.71
CA LEU A 81 9.93 -2.78 -1.63
C LEU A 81 11.38 -2.79 -2.11
N SER A 82 12.12 -3.90 -1.98
CA SER A 82 13.49 -3.97 -2.51
C SER A 82 13.56 -3.97 -4.04
N LEU A 83 12.44 -4.32 -4.70
CA LEU A 83 12.33 -4.30 -6.16
C LEU A 83 12.01 -2.90 -6.72
N PHE A 84 11.55 -1.96 -5.87
CA PHE A 84 11.11 -0.63 -6.29
C PHE A 84 11.85 0.45 -5.49
N LYS A 85 12.34 1.52 -6.11
CA LYS A 85 12.95 2.62 -5.33
C LYS A 85 11.84 3.46 -4.72
N THR A 86 11.51 3.22 -3.45
CA THR A 86 10.35 3.83 -2.80
C THR A 86 10.67 5.02 -1.91
N HIS A 87 9.86 6.08 -2.01
CA HIS A 87 9.75 7.14 -1.00
C HIS A 87 8.50 6.91 -0.14
N VAL A 88 8.65 7.05 1.18
CA VAL A 88 7.57 6.81 2.15
C VAL A 88 7.25 8.12 2.87
N THR A 89 5.98 8.49 2.93
CA THR A 89 5.50 9.63 3.75
C THR A 89 4.24 9.24 4.53
N ARG A 90 3.90 10.00 5.58
CA ARG A 90 2.82 9.64 6.52
C ARG A 90 1.52 10.41 6.31
N GLU A 91 1.58 11.53 5.58
CA GLU A 91 0.66 12.66 5.81
C GLU A 91 -0.70 12.59 5.08
N ALA A 92 -1.02 11.54 4.31
CA ALA A 92 -2.22 11.53 3.45
C ALA A 92 -3.06 10.22 3.45
N ASN A 93 -3.04 9.42 4.53
CA ASN A 93 -3.70 8.10 4.57
C ASN A 93 -5.24 8.10 4.78
N PHE A 94 -5.93 9.24 4.60
CA PHE A 94 -7.35 9.36 5.01
C PHE A 94 -8.31 8.50 4.17
N ILE A 95 -8.06 8.38 2.86
CA ILE A 95 -8.94 7.67 1.93
C ILE A 95 -8.89 6.16 2.22
N ALA A 96 -7.70 5.61 2.44
CA ALA A 96 -7.52 4.20 2.73
C ALA A 96 -8.21 3.79 4.04
N ASP A 97 -8.11 4.63 5.08
CA ASP A 97 -8.75 4.39 6.37
C ASP A 97 -10.29 4.41 6.28
N ALA A 98 -10.86 5.29 5.44
CA ALA A 98 -12.29 5.32 5.20
C ALA A 98 -12.80 4.04 4.50
N LEU A 99 -12.06 3.53 3.51
CA LEU A 99 -12.43 2.32 2.75
C LEU A 99 -12.34 1.05 3.59
N ALA A 100 -11.31 0.94 4.43
CA ALA A 100 -11.15 -0.20 5.33
C ALA A 100 -12.31 -0.31 6.34
N LYS A 101 -12.86 0.84 6.79
CA LYS A 101 -14.01 0.88 7.68
C LYS A 101 -15.30 0.51 6.97
N ASP A 102 -15.49 0.97 5.73
CA ASP A 102 -16.70 0.68 4.96
C ASP A 102 -16.82 -0.82 4.63
N SER A 103 -15.73 -1.48 4.23
CA SER A 103 -15.71 -2.92 3.94
C SER A 103 -16.03 -3.79 5.17
N SER A 104 -15.60 -3.35 6.36
CA SER A 104 -15.93 -4.04 7.62
C SER A 104 -17.41 -3.96 8.00
N SER A 105 -18.13 -2.93 7.53
CA SER A 105 -19.54 -2.70 7.87
C SER A 105 -20.50 -3.61 7.09
N MET A 106 -20.04 -4.22 6.01
CA MET A 106 -20.85 -5.07 5.13
C MET A 106 -20.87 -6.56 5.53
N GLU A 107 -19.99 -7.02 6.42
CA GLU A 107 -19.95 -8.43 6.89
C GLU A 107 -20.96 -8.75 8.02
N GLY A 108 -21.79 -7.78 8.42
CA GLY A 108 -22.77 -7.92 9.51
C GLY A 108 -24.23 -8.18 9.08
N ARG A 109 -24.50 -8.62 7.85
CA ARG A 109 -25.86 -8.91 7.36
C ARG A 109 -26.00 -10.29 6.76
#